data_AF-A0A8T5GT16-F1
#
_entry.id   AF-A0A8T5GT16-F1
#
_cell.length_a   1.000
_cell.length_b   1.000
_cell.length_c   1.000
_cell.angle_alpha   90.00
_cell.angle_beta   90.00
_cell.angle_gamma   90.00
#
_symmetry.space_group_name_H-M   'P 1'
#
loop_
_entity.id
_entity.type
_entity.pdbx_description
1 polymer ?
#
loop_
_entity_poly.entity_id
_entity_poly.type
_entity_poly.pdbx_seq_one_letter_code
_entity_poly.pdbx_strand_id
1 'polypeptide(L)'
;MSVEELHPPGVNQPRMLLLRMPVRSFSIDEVALANADEVATFAIEKRRDEHLSGRWLLGQAVEAWGLDIAGLSVHRTDHRAPYLRHIPGLWRNTPLPSISIGHASGWAFVAIIEHGWRIGIDAESANRGLQENAFNLMCKGEELLALQNAPSHAIELWVAK
;
A
#
# COMPACT_ATOMS: atom_id res chain seq x y z
N MET A 1 -10.06 -14.80 -9.49
CA MET A 1 -9.15 -13.73 -9.03
C MET A 1 -9.78 -12.41 -9.40
N SER A 2 -10.20 -11.58 -8.44
CA SER A 2 -10.59 -10.19 -8.76
C SER A 2 -9.60 -9.26 -8.08
N VAL A 3 -8.59 -8.85 -8.84
CA VAL A 3 -7.91 -7.58 -8.57
C VAL A 3 -8.91 -6.49 -8.92
N GLU A 4 -9.08 -5.53 -8.02
CA GLU A 4 -10.03 -4.44 -8.17
C GLU A 4 -9.29 -3.12 -8.26
N GLU A 5 -9.62 -2.32 -9.27
CA GLU A 5 -9.14 -0.94 -9.36
C GLU A 5 -10.01 -0.03 -8.50
N LEU A 6 -9.37 0.86 -7.76
CA LEU A 6 -9.99 1.85 -6.89
C LEU A 6 -9.85 3.23 -7.52
N HIS A 7 -10.95 3.98 -7.52
CA HIS A 7 -10.99 5.31 -8.10
C HIS A 7 -11.27 6.35 -7.01
N PRO A 8 -10.28 7.19 -6.64
CA PRO A 8 -10.53 8.28 -5.72
C PRO A 8 -11.51 9.29 -6.34
N PRO A 9 -12.52 9.76 -5.58
CA PRO A 9 -13.53 10.66 -6.10
C PRO A 9 -12.91 12.03 -6.45
N GLY A 10 -13.18 12.51 -7.67
CA GLY A 10 -12.79 13.86 -8.08
C GLY A 10 -11.31 14.08 -8.40
N VAL A 11 -10.50 13.01 -8.47
CA VAL A 11 -9.07 13.11 -8.77
C VAL A 11 -8.79 12.59 -10.17
N ASN A 12 -8.42 13.50 -11.08
CA ASN A 12 -8.06 13.16 -12.46
C ASN A 12 -6.55 13.31 -12.75
N GLN A 13 -5.82 14.03 -11.89
CA GLN A 13 -4.38 14.22 -11.94
C GLN A 13 -3.81 14.35 -10.52
N PRO A 14 -2.54 13.97 -10.30
CA PRO A 14 -1.63 13.29 -11.22
C PRO A 14 -2.13 11.89 -11.65
N ARG A 15 -1.54 11.28 -12.69
CA ARG A 15 -1.90 9.90 -13.06
C ARG A 15 -1.63 9.00 -11.84
N MET A 16 -2.59 8.15 -11.52
CA MET A 16 -2.49 7.17 -10.44
C MET A 16 -3.20 5.87 -10.81
N LEU A 17 -2.76 4.79 -10.18
CA LEU A 17 -3.36 3.47 -10.26
C LEU A 17 -3.43 2.92 -8.84
N LEU A 18 -4.64 2.67 -8.36
CA LEU A 18 -4.87 2.09 -7.04
C LEU A 18 -5.53 0.74 -7.24
N LEU A 19 -4.92 -0.31 -6.70
CA LEU A 19 -5.43 -1.66 -6.80
C LEU A 19 -5.63 -2.24 -5.41
N ARG A 20 -6.60 -3.15 -5.28
CA ARG A 20 -6.71 -4.05 -4.14
C ARG A 20 -6.98 -5.49 -4.55
N MET A 21 -6.67 -6.42 -3.67
CA MET A 21 -7.06 -7.82 -3.80
C MET A 21 -7.19 -8.49 -2.43
N PRO A 22 -7.94 -9.59 -2.31
CA PRO A 22 -7.90 -10.41 -1.10
C PRO A 22 -6.48 -10.95 -0.85
N VAL A 23 -6.04 -10.92 0.41
CA VAL A 23 -4.81 -11.57 0.86
C VAL A 23 -4.93 -13.07 0.64
N ARG A 24 -3.87 -13.67 0.11
CA ARG A 24 -3.75 -15.11 -0.08
C ARG A 24 -2.32 -15.57 0.07
N SER A 25 -2.15 -16.88 0.17
CA SER A 25 -0.85 -17.50 0.20
C SER A 25 -0.24 -17.55 -1.21
N PHE A 26 1.02 -17.16 -1.29
CA PHE A 26 1.87 -17.31 -2.46
C PHE A 26 3.15 -18.04 -2.06
N SER A 27 3.78 -18.75 -2.99
CA SER A 27 5.20 -19.09 -2.88
C SER A 27 6.07 -17.87 -3.22
N ILE A 28 7.33 -17.91 -2.80
CA ILE A 28 8.27 -16.80 -3.09
C ILE A 28 8.56 -16.69 -4.60
N ASP A 29 8.60 -17.82 -5.30
CA ASP A 29 8.94 -17.89 -6.73
C ASP A 29 7.83 -17.30 -7.63
N GLU A 30 6.60 -17.23 -7.13
CA GLU A 30 5.47 -16.59 -7.82
C GLU A 30 5.51 -15.05 -7.74
N VAL A 31 6.39 -14.47 -6.93
CA VAL A 31 6.34 -13.05 -6.57
C VAL A 31 7.64 -12.34 -6.91
N ALA A 32 7.75 -11.89 -8.17
CA ALA A 32 8.97 -11.28 -8.73
C ALA A 32 9.53 -10.08 -7.94
N LEU A 33 8.66 -9.28 -7.30
CA LEU A 33 9.06 -8.10 -6.53
C LEU A 33 9.23 -8.37 -5.02
N ALA A 34 9.23 -9.63 -4.60
CA ALA A 34 9.54 -10.01 -3.23
C ALA A 34 11.04 -10.32 -3.05
N ASN A 35 11.53 -10.08 -1.84
CA ASN A 35 12.89 -10.43 -1.44
C ASN A 35 12.84 -11.67 -0.53
N ALA A 36 13.55 -12.73 -0.91
CA ALA A 36 13.53 -14.00 -0.18
C ALA A 36 14.06 -13.88 1.26
N ASP A 37 15.13 -13.11 1.46
CA ASP A 37 15.71 -12.88 2.79
C ASP A 37 14.73 -12.12 3.68
N GLU A 38 14.03 -11.11 3.13
CA GLU A 38 12.97 -10.40 3.85
C GLU A 38 11.84 -11.36 4.25
N VAL A 39 11.36 -12.15 3.29
CA VAL A 39 10.23 -13.07 3.49
C VAL A 39 10.55 -14.14 4.52
N ALA A 40 11.80 -14.59 4.59
CA ALA A 40 12.28 -15.55 5.59
C ALA A 40 12.22 -15.02 7.04
N THR A 41 12.15 -13.70 7.25
CA THR A 41 12.07 -13.12 8.60
C THR A 41 10.67 -13.19 9.23
N PHE A 42 9.62 -13.48 8.45
CA PHE A 42 8.26 -13.51 8.97
C PHE A 42 8.00 -14.77 9.80
N ALA A 43 7.82 -14.58 11.11
CA ALA A 43 7.51 -15.67 12.05
C ALA A 43 6.06 -16.18 11.94
N ILE A 44 5.14 -15.41 11.35
CA ILE A 44 3.72 -15.72 11.28
C ILE A 44 3.27 -15.74 9.82
N GLU A 45 2.59 -16.80 9.42
CA GLU A 45 2.08 -17.03 8.06
C GLU A 45 1.21 -15.87 7.57
N LYS A 46 0.31 -15.36 8.42
CA LYS A 46 -0.49 -14.17 8.09
C LYS A 46 0.35 -12.99 7.59
N ARG A 47 1.46 -12.67 8.27
CA ARG A 47 2.33 -11.54 7.90
C ARG A 47 3.06 -11.79 6.59
N ARG A 48 3.48 -13.03 6.38
CA ARG A 48 4.07 -13.50 5.13
C ARG A 48 3.09 -13.36 3.97
N ASP A 49 1.84 -13.79 4.15
CA ASP A 49 0.80 -13.74 3.12
C ASP A 49 0.36 -12.31 2.79
N GLU A 50 0.21 -11.45 3.81
CA GLU A 50 -0.03 -10.01 3.64
C GLU A 50 1.09 -9.37 2.81
N HIS A 51 2.35 -9.67 3.15
CA HIS A 51 3.50 -9.16 2.43
C HIS A 51 3.54 -9.63 0.98
N LEU A 52 3.48 -10.95 0.75
CA LEU A 52 3.57 -11.53 -0.58
C LEU A 52 2.40 -11.11 -1.48
N SER A 53 1.19 -11.01 -0.93
CA SER A 53 0.03 -10.48 -1.67
C SER A 53 0.25 -9.04 -2.10
N GLY A 54 0.79 -8.18 -1.23
CA GLY A 54 1.12 -6.80 -1.58
C GLY A 54 2.22 -6.70 -2.65
N ARG A 55 3.26 -7.53 -2.56
CA ARG A 55 4.34 -7.59 -3.58
C ARG A 55 3.86 -8.11 -4.93
N TRP A 56 3.00 -9.13 -4.93
CA TRP A 56 2.44 -9.69 -6.15
C TRP A 56 1.52 -8.67 -6.83
N LEU A 57 0.64 -8.02 -6.04
CA LEU A 57 -0.23 -6.96 -6.54
C LEU A 57 0.57 -5.77 -7.10
N LEU A 58 1.70 -5.44 -6.49
CA LEU A 58 2.61 -4.42 -7.01
C LEU A 58 3.15 -4.80 -8.39
N GLY A 59 3.50 -6.07 -8.60
CA GLY A 59 3.90 -6.56 -9.92
C GLY A 59 2.81 -6.29 -10.96
N GLN A 60 1.58 -6.70 -10.68
CA GLN A 60 0.44 -6.44 -11.56
C GLN A 60 0.23 -4.94 -11.83
N ALA A 61 0.38 -4.11 -10.81
CA ALA A 61 0.27 -2.66 -10.95
C ALA A 61 1.40 -2.07 -11.82
N VAL A 62 2.63 -2.56 -11.69
CA VAL A 62 3.79 -2.14 -12.49
C VAL A 62 3.62 -2.52 -13.97
N GLU A 63 3.16 -3.74 -14.26
CA GLU A 63 2.81 -4.18 -15.62
C GLU A 63 1.70 -3.31 -16.22
N ALA A 64 0.60 -3.11 -15.48
CA ALA A 64 -0.50 -2.25 -15.91
C ALA A 64 -0.06 -0.78 -16.09
N TRP A 65 0.95 -0.33 -15.36
CA TRP A 65 1.54 1.00 -15.54
C TRP A 65 2.31 1.13 -16.86
N GLY A 66 2.73 0.01 -17.46
CA GLY A 66 3.55 -0.05 -18.67
C GLY A 66 5.05 -0.22 -18.39
N LEU A 67 5.41 -0.74 -17.22
CA LEU A 67 6.80 -1.00 -16.84
C LEU A 67 7.10 -2.49 -16.84
N ASP A 68 8.33 -2.83 -17.24
CA ASP A 68 8.83 -4.20 -17.22
C ASP A 68 9.35 -4.55 -15.81
N ILE A 69 8.64 -5.48 -15.14
CA ILE A 69 8.95 -5.94 -13.78
C ILE A 69 10.36 -6.55 -13.71
N ALA A 70 10.80 -7.26 -14.75
CA ALA A 70 12.06 -8.01 -14.70
C ALA A 70 13.29 -7.11 -14.52
N GLY A 71 13.17 -5.82 -14.82
CA GLY A 71 14.22 -4.82 -14.63
C GLY A 71 14.14 -4.05 -13.31
N LEU A 72 13.22 -4.41 -12.40
CA LEU A 72 12.93 -3.64 -11.19
C LEU A 72 13.14 -4.46 -9.91
N SER A 73 13.52 -3.75 -8.86
CA SER A 73 13.57 -4.25 -7.49
C SER A 73 12.86 -3.27 -6.55
N VAL A 74 12.38 -3.77 -5.40
CA VAL A 74 11.83 -2.90 -4.36
C VAL A 74 12.83 -2.73 -3.23
N HIS A 75 13.09 -1.48 -2.88
CA HIS A 75 13.94 -1.08 -1.78
C HIS A 75 13.12 -0.35 -0.71
N ARG A 76 13.75 -0.07 0.42
CA ARG A 76 13.14 0.68 1.52
C ARG A 76 14.00 1.88 1.89
N THR A 77 13.34 2.97 2.24
CA THR A 77 13.99 4.12 2.89
C THR A 77 14.31 3.79 4.35
N ASP A 78 14.99 4.71 5.04
CA ASP A 78 15.28 4.60 6.48
C ASP A 78 13.99 4.52 7.33
N HIS A 79 12.90 5.13 6.84
CA HIS A 79 11.56 5.05 7.43
C HIS A 79 10.75 3.84 6.94
N ARG A 80 11.41 2.88 6.28
CA ARG A 80 10.84 1.62 5.76
C ARG A 80 9.80 1.78 4.65
N ALA A 81 9.62 2.98 4.09
CA ALA A 81 8.73 3.20 2.97
C ALA A 81 9.28 2.51 1.70
N PRO A 82 8.46 1.71 0.98
CA PRO A 82 8.93 1.01 -0.21
C PRO A 82 9.10 1.96 -1.41
N TYR A 83 10.10 1.72 -2.24
CA TYR A 83 10.28 2.42 -3.53
C TYR A 83 10.89 1.51 -4.60
N LEU A 84 10.55 1.77 -5.86
CA LEU A 84 11.09 1.03 -7.01
C LEU A 84 12.50 1.52 -7.37
N ARG A 85 13.36 0.59 -7.77
CA ARG A 85 14.68 0.87 -8.32
C ARG A 85 14.94 0.00 -9.53
N HIS A 86 15.66 0.51 -10.52
CA HIS A 86 16.19 -0.32 -11.61
C HIS A 86 17.26 -1.26 -11.08
N ILE A 87 17.23 -2.52 -11.51
CA ILE A 87 18.27 -3.50 -11.18
C ILE A 87 19.61 -3.02 -11.78
N PRO A 88 20.72 -3.05 -11.01
CA PRO A 88 22.03 -2.64 -11.51
C PRO A 88 22.44 -3.39 -12.79
N GLY A 89 23.05 -2.68 -13.73
CA GLY A 89 23.53 -3.26 -15.00
C GLY A 89 22.57 -3.07 -16.18
N LEU A 90 21.31 -2.67 -15.94
CA LEU A 90 20.42 -2.17 -17.00
C LEU A 90 20.54 -0.64 -17.11
N TRP A 91 21.02 -0.14 -18.25
CA TRP A 91 20.95 1.29 -18.56
C TRP A 91 19.51 1.67 -18.92
N ARG A 92 18.73 2.08 -17.91
CA ARG A 92 17.37 2.62 -18.08
C ARG A 92 17.27 3.96 -17.37
N ASN A 93 16.94 5.01 -18.12
CA ASN A 93 16.68 6.36 -17.58
C ASN A 93 15.19 6.66 -17.44
N THR A 94 14.33 5.63 -17.51
CA THR A 94 12.89 5.80 -17.36
C THR A 94 12.58 6.22 -15.93
N PRO A 95 11.92 7.38 -15.72
CA PRO A 95 11.50 7.81 -14.40
C PRO A 95 10.54 6.78 -13.79
N LEU A 96 10.79 6.39 -12.54
CA LEU A 96 9.97 5.43 -11.83
C LEU A 96 8.85 6.15 -11.07
N PRO A 97 7.64 5.56 -11.03
CA PRO A 97 6.55 6.08 -10.22
C PRO A 97 6.85 5.88 -8.73
N SER A 98 6.22 6.70 -7.90
CA SER A 98 6.20 6.45 -6.45
C SER A 98 5.14 5.39 -6.15
N ILE A 99 5.39 4.60 -5.10
CA ILE A 99 4.52 3.49 -4.72
C ILE A 99 4.15 3.57 -3.23
N SER A 100 2.99 3.02 -2.89
CA SER A 100 2.61 2.70 -1.52
C SER A 100 1.97 1.31 -1.49
N ILE A 101 2.24 0.55 -0.44
CA ILE A 101 1.73 -0.81 -0.25
C ILE A 101 1.16 -0.88 1.15
N GLY A 102 -0.07 -1.37 1.29
CA GLY A 102 -0.74 -1.54 2.56
C GLY A 102 -1.53 -2.84 2.61
N HIS A 103 -2.00 -3.20 3.79
CA HIS A 103 -2.92 -4.32 3.96
C HIS A 103 -3.86 -4.04 5.13
N ALA A 104 -5.13 -4.45 4.99
CA ALA A 104 -6.13 -4.27 6.03
C ALA A 104 -7.27 -5.26 5.87
N SER A 105 -7.76 -5.80 6.99
CA SER A 105 -8.95 -6.66 7.04
C SER A 105 -8.98 -7.79 6.00
N GLY A 106 -7.82 -8.41 5.71
CA GLY A 106 -7.72 -9.50 4.73
C GLY A 106 -7.58 -9.04 3.28
N TRP A 107 -7.32 -7.76 3.04
CA TRP A 107 -7.05 -7.17 1.73
C TRP A 107 -5.64 -6.62 1.66
N ALA A 108 -5.00 -6.74 0.50
CA ALA A 108 -3.77 -6.07 0.13
C ALA A 108 -4.10 -4.91 -0.81
N PHE A 109 -3.37 -3.81 -0.66
CA PHE A 109 -3.58 -2.57 -1.42
C PHE A 109 -2.25 -2.10 -1.99
N VAL A 110 -2.30 -1.60 -3.23
CA VAL A 110 -1.16 -0.95 -3.89
C VAL A 110 -1.63 0.35 -4.51
N ALA A 111 -0.82 1.39 -4.34
CA ALA A 111 -0.96 2.67 -4.99
C ALA A 111 0.31 2.96 -5.80
N ILE A 112 0.14 3.35 -7.06
CA ILE A 112 1.20 3.87 -7.93
C ILE A 112 0.80 5.27 -8.38
N ILE A 113 1.73 6.21 -8.36
CA ILE A 113 1.51 7.61 -8.79
C ILE A 113 2.66 8.05 -9.68
N GLU A 114 2.39 8.94 -10.63
CA GLU A 114 3.39 9.42 -11.59
C GLU A 114 4.66 9.99 -10.92
N HIS A 115 5.76 9.94 -11.65
CA HIS A 115 7.06 10.40 -11.16
C HIS A 115 7.01 11.87 -10.70
N GLY A 116 7.72 12.18 -9.62
CA GLY A 116 7.73 13.51 -9.01
C GLY A 116 6.68 13.72 -7.91
N TRP A 117 5.68 12.84 -7.83
CA TRP A 117 4.67 12.84 -6.77
C TRP A 117 4.96 11.79 -5.71
N ARG A 118 4.28 11.91 -4.56
CA ARG A 118 4.27 10.92 -3.48
C ARG A 118 2.84 10.47 -3.24
N ILE A 119 2.66 9.21 -2.89
CA ILE A 119 1.36 8.63 -2.56
C ILE A 119 1.50 7.80 -1.29
N GLY A 120 0.48 7.87 -0.44
CA GLY A 120 0.27 6.98 0.69
C GLY A 120 -1.07 6.28 0.51
N ILE A 121 -1.16 5.03 0.94
CA ILE A 121 -2.44 4.31 0.99
C ILE A 121 -2.57 3.71 2.38
N ASP A 122 -3.70 4.00 3.01
CA ASP A 122 -4.15 3.34 4.22
C ASP A 122 -5.59 2.89 4.03
N ALA A 123 -5.98 1.84 4.75
CA ALA A 123 -7.31 1.28 4.64
C ALA A 123 -7.70 0.62 5.96
N GLU A 124 -8.99 0.69 6.29
CA GLU A 124 -9.57 0.00 7.44
C GLU A 124 -10.99 -0.45 7.09
N SER A 125 -11.47 -1.48 7.78
CA SER A 125 -12.88 -1.88 7.64
C SER A 125 -13.79 -0.78 8.16
N ALA A 126 -14.79 -0.38 7.36
CA ALA A 126 -15.80 0.59 7.78
C ALA A 126 -16.62 0.11 9.00
N ASN A 127 -16.69 -1.21 9.21
CA ASN A 127 -17.38 -1.80 10.36
C ASN A 127 -16.48 -1.87 11.61
N ARG A 128 -15.22 -1.45 11.52
CA ARG A 128 -14.32 -1.41 12.66
C ARG A 128 -14.72 -0.24 13.57
N GLY A 129 -14.97 -0.51 14.84
CA GLY A 129 -15.03 0.55 15.85
C GLY A 129 -13.63 0.95 16.31
N LEU A 130 -13.46 2.22 16.67
CA LEU A 130 -12.34 2.66 17.50
C LEU A 130 -12.84 2.89 18.92
N GLN A 131 -12.06 2.45 19.90
CA GLN A 131 -12.35 2.75 21.30
C GLN A 131 -12.08 4.24 21.55
N GLU A 132 -12.92 4.91 22.35
CA GLU A 132 -12.83 6.35 22.59
C GLU A 132 -11.49 6.79 23.18
N ASN A 133 -10.84 5.92 23.95
CA ASN A 133 -9.50 6.19 24.48
C ASN A 133 -8.45 6.38 23.37
N ALA A 134 -8.65 5.80 22.19
CA ALA A 134 -7.79 6.00 21.02
C ALA A 134 -7.98 7.38 20.38
N PHE A 135 -9.11 8.06 20.62
CA PHE A 135 -9.37 9.37 20.02
C PHE A 135 -8.36 10.41 20.51
N ASN A 136 -8.03 10.38 21.81
CA ASN A 136 -7.03 11.26 22.41
C ASN A 136 -5.60 11.03 21.88
N LEU A 137 -5.33 9.86 21.29
CA LEU A 137 -4.04 9.53 20.67
C LEU A 137 -3.96 10.03 19.23
N MET A 138 -5.10 10.13 18.54
CA MET A 138 -5.20 10.46 17.12
C MET A 138 -5.46 11.96 16.87
N CYS A 139 -6.31 12.57 17.70
CA CYS A 139 -6.79 13.94 17.52
C CYS A 139 -6.52 14.76 18.78
N LYS A 140 -6.36 16.08 18.61
CA LYS A 140 -6.22 17.04 19.72
C LYS A 140 -7.05 18.29 19.45
N GLY A 141 -7.38 19.02 20.51
CA GLY A 141 -8.09 20.29 20.40
C GLY A 141 -9.47 20.14 19.75
N GLU A 142 -9.77 21.01 18.78
CA GLU A 142 -11.07 21.05 18.10
C GLU A 142 -11.39 19.77 17.32
N GLU A 143 -10.38 19.11 16.74
CA GLU A 143 -10.56 17.85 16.01
C GLU A 143 -11.03 16.72 16.93
N LEU A 144 -10.50 16.66 18.16
CA LEU A 144 -10.92 15.69 19.17
C LEU A 144 -12.36 15.94 19.62
N LEU A 145 -12.72 17.20 19.86
CA LEU A 145 -14.09 17.57 20.23
C LEU A 145 -15.08 17.25 19.11
N ALA A 146 -14.71 17.52 17.85
CA ALA A 146 -15.52 17.17 16.69
C ALA A 146 -15.71 15.65 16.58
N LEU A 147 -14.64 14.87 16.77
CA LEU A 147 -14.72 13.41 16.73
C LEU A 147 -15.55 12.82 17.88
N GLN A 148 -15.45 13.36 19.09
CA GLN A 148 -16.28 12.94 20.23
C GLN A 148 -17.77 13.20 19.97
N ASN A 149 -18.11 14.28 19.26
CA ASN A 149 -19.48 14.60 18.88
C ASN A 149 -19.99 13.80 17.67
N ALA A 150 -19.08 13.21 16.86
CA ALA A 150 -19.43 12.39 15.71
C ALA A 150 -18.54 11.13 15.58
N PRO A 151 -18.61 10.18 16.54
CA PRO A 151 -17.69 9.03 16.61
C PRO A 151 -17.76 8.08 15.41
N SER A 152 -18.85 8.12 14.65
CA SER A 152 -19.00 7.32 13.42
C SER A 152 -17.95 7.65 12.36
N HIS A 153 -17.32 8.83 12.39
CA HIS A 153 -16.27 9.24 11.45
C HIS A 153 -14.85 8.87 11.94
N ALA A 154 -14.73 8.15 13.07
CA ALA A 154 -13.43 7.84 13.66
C ALA A 154 -12.51 7.07 12.71
N ILE A 155 -13.03 6.10 11.97
CA ILE A 155 -12.25 5.32 11.00
C ILE A 155 -11.82 6.15 9.80
N GLU A 156 -12.70 7.02 9.30
CA GLU A 156 -12.38 7.91 8.18
C GLU A 156 -11.24 8.85 8.56
N LEU A 157 -11.30 9.45 9.75
CA LEU A 157 -10.24 10.29 10.27
C LEU A 157 -8.95 9.50 10.53
N TRP A 158 -9.05 8.28 11.05
CA TRP A 158 -7.89 7.41 11.28
C TRP A 158 -7.11 7.13 9.99
N VAL A 159 -7.82 6.73 8.93
CA VAL A 159 -7.22 6.39 7.63
C VAL A 159 -6.68 7.63 6.90
N ALA A 160 -7.16 8.82 7.22
CA ALA A 160 -6.74 10.07 6.60
C ALA A 160 -5.48 10.72 7.20
N LYS A 161 -5.01 10.25 8.37
CA LYS A 161 -3.82 10.79 9.06
C LYS A 161 -2.50 10.33 8.44
#